data_AF-A0A4Q9MWZ5-F1
#
_entry.id   AF-A0A4Q9MWZ5-F1
#
_cell.length_a   1.000
_cell.length_b   1.000
_cell.length_c   1.000
_cell.angle_alpha   90.00
_cell.angle_beta   90.00
_cell.angle_gamma   90.00
#
_symmetry.space_group_name_H-M   'P 1'
#
loop_
_entity.id
_entity.type
_entity.pdbx_description
1 polymer ?
#
loop_
_entity_poly.entity_id
_entity_poly.type
_entity_poly.pdbx_seq_one_letter_code
_entity_poly.pdbx_strand_id
1 'polypeptide(L)'
;MPDQRGEQCKSRGGCLWLNEGHPADRSIKLPSEIVQSNQTGKLVGTLVASQTIESTTGLTQETDSKLVLQTVTTRLRKNEDIGCIGKSNVGFTKAVVATLRRRKALVKFKWVKGHSGHPRNEGADRLAGLGALKSAPDQVDVQAPDDLRISGAKLQAMTQRMAYTAIMARKAANPRSGHRQSWR
;
A
#
# COMPACT_ATOMS: atom_id res chain seq x y z
N MET A 1 -30.78 25.18 9.80
CA MET A 1 -30.68 23.71 9.61
C MET A 1 -29.53 23.44 8.65
N PRO A 2 -28.35 22.99 9.11
CA PRO A 2 -27.28 22.63 8.19
C PRO A 2 -27.51 21.23 7.62
N ASP A 3 -27.31 21.14 6.31
CA ASP A 3 -27.39 19.98 5.43
C ASP A 3 -26.47 18.83 5.91
N GLN A 4 -27.06 17.74 6.43
CA GLN A 4 -26.38 16.50 6.80
C GLN A 4 -26.22 15.58 5.57
N ARG A 5 -25.54 16.04 4.52
CA ARG A 5 -25.01 15.12 3.49
C ARG A 5 -23.67 14.57 3.95
N GLY A 6 -23.75 13.58 4.84
CA GLY A 6 -22.60 12.76 5.21
C GLY A 6 -22.01 12.10 3.97
N GLU A 7 -20.80 12.50 3.58
CA GLU A 7 -19.95 11.68 2.71
C GLU A 7 -19.73 10.35 3.43
N GLN A 8 -20.57 9.35 3.14
CA GLN A 8 -20.30 7.99 3.56
C GLN A 8 -18.97 7.59 2.91
N CYS A 9 -17.93 7.43 3.73
CA CYS A 9 -16.61 7.01 3.29
C CYS A 9 -16.75 5.65 2.61
N LYS A 10 -16.72 5.63 1.26
CA LYS A 10 -16.85 4.39 0.48
C LYS A 10 -15.74 3.43 0.88
N SER A 11 -16.09 2.34 1.55
CA SER A 11 -15.14 1.29 1.88
C SER A 11 -14.45 0.77 0.63
N ARG A 12 -13.15 0.48 0.73
CA ARG A 12 -12.34 -0.04 -0.36
C ARG A 12 -11.82 -1.43 -0.01
N GLY A 13 -11.75 -2.29 -1.02
CA GLY A 13 -11.17 -3.61 -0.91
C GLY A 13 -9.89 -3.75 -1.72
N GLY A 14 -9.04 -4.67 -1.30
CA GLY A 14 -7.97 -5.24 -2.13
C GLY A 14 -8.41 -6.59 -2.67
N CYS A 15 -7.64 -7.15 -3.61
CA CYS A 15 -7.86 -8.52 -4.04
C CYS A 15 -6.60 -9.18 -4.62
N LEU A 16 -6.60 -10.51 -4.62
CA LEU A 16 -5.78 -11.36 -5.48
C LEU A 16 -6.75 -12.18 -6.33
N TRP A 17 -6.62 -12.10 -7.66
CA TRP A 17 -7.43 -12.87 -8.59
C TRP A 17 -6.53 -13.51 -9.64
N LEU A 18 -6.64 -14.82 -9.84
CA LEU A 18 -5.87 -15.58 -10.83
C LEU A 18 -6.75 -16.07 -11.98
N ASN A 19 -7.83 -16.77 -11.64
CA ASN A 19 -8.88 -17.22 -12.53
C ASN A 19 -10.14 -17.55 -11.71
N GLU A 20 -11.28 -17.65 -12.37
CA GLU A 20 -12.56 -17.89 -11.70
C GLU A 20 -12.53 -19.19 -10.88
N GLY A 21 -12.73 -19.05 -9.56
CA GLY A 21 -12.77 -20.18 -8.63
C GLY A 21 -11.40 -20.68 -8.17
N HIS A 22 -10.30 -19.99 -8.46
CA HIS A 22 -8.99 -20.41 -7.97
C HIS A 22 -8.95 -20.43 -6.43
N PRO A 23 -8.42 -21.46 -5.77
CA PRO A 23 -8.37 -21.53 -4.30
C PRO A 23 -7.52 -20.41 -3.66
N ALA A 24 -6.63 -19.80 -4.44
CA ALA A 24 -5.81 -18.67 -4.00
C ALA A 24 -6.48 -17.30 -4.21
N ASP A 25 -7.65 -17.23 -4.86
CA ASP A 25 -8.38 -15.98 -5.01
C ASP A 25 -8.79 -15.45 -3.65
N ARG A 26 -8.58 -14.15 -3.42
CA ARG A 26 -8.93 -13.48 -2.18
C ARG A 26 -9.58 -12.14 -2.45
N SER A 27 -10.77 -11.94 -1.90
CA SER A 27 -11.36 -10.62 -1.68
C SER A 27 -10.92 -10.11 -0.30
N ILE A 28 -10.53 -8.85 -0.18
CA ILE A 28 -9.95 -8.30 1.06
C ILE A 28 -10.68 -7.02 1.43
N LYS A 29 -11.22 -6.96 2.64
CA LYS A 29 -11.74 -5.75 3.26
C LYS A 29 -10.63 -5.05 4.04
N LEU A 30 -10.40 -3.78 3.73
CA LEU A 30 -9.43 -2.99 4.46
C LEU A 30 -10.03 -2.49 5.80
N PRO A 31 -9.26 -2.51 6.90
CA PRO A 31 -9.62 -1.85 8.16
C PRO A 31 -9.94 -0.36 7.97
N SER A 32 -10.88 0.18 8.74
CA SER A 32 -11.35 1.58 8.60
C SER A 32 -10.31 2.60 9.05
N GLU A 33 -9.36 2.19 9.90
CA GLU A 33 -8.22 2.99 10.36
C GLU A 33 -7.23 3.29 9.23
N ILE A 34 -7.31 2.51 8.14
CA ILE A 34 -6.49 2.67 6.96
C ILE A 34 -7.21 3.58 5.96
N VAL A 35 -6.44 4.45 5.30
CA VAL A 35 -6.93 5.33 4.23
C VAL A 35 -7.65 4.51 3.15
N GLN A 36 -8.96 4.71 3.06
CA GLN A 36 -9.85 4.04 2.11
C GLN A 36 -9.72 4.66 0.70
N SER A 37 -8.64 4.30 0.00
CA SER A 37 -8.40 4.73 -1.38
C SER A 37 -8.26 3.54 -2.35
N ASN A 38 -8.59 3.77 -3.62
CA ASN A 38 -8.33 2.78 -4.68
C ASN A 38 -6.86 2.36 -4.73
N GLN A 39 -5.94 3.30 -4.49
CA GLN A 39 -4.51 3.00 -4.52
C GLN A 39 -4.09 2.11 -3.35
N THR A 40 -4.72 2.29 -2.18
CA THR A 40 -4.50 1.42 -1.02
C THR A 40 -4.93 -0.01 -1.34
N GLY A 41 -6.15 -0.20 -1.89
CA GLY A 41 -6.65 -1.52 -2.28
C GLY A 41 -5.73 -2.22 -3.29
N LYS A 42 -5.22 -1.47 -4.28
CA LYS A 42 -4.30 -2.02 -5.29
C LYS A 42 -2.92 -2.37 -4.71
N LEU A 43 -2.38 -1.58 -3.79
CA LEU A 43 -1.15 -1.92 -3.06
C LEU A 43 -1.34 -3.17 -2.17
N VAL A 44 -2.48 -3.29 -1.51
CA VAL A 44 -2.82 -4.48 -0.70
C VAL A 44 -2.94 -5.71 -1.58
N GLY A 45 -3.60 -5.61 -2.74
CA GLY A 45 -3.65 -6.72 -3.71
C GLY A 45 -2.27 -7.16 -4.18
N THR A 46 -1.39 -6.19 -4.48
CA THR A 46 0.03 -6.45 -4.83
C THR A 46 0.77 -7.18 -3.69
N LEU A 47 0.55 -6.74 -2.44
CA LEU A 47 1.14 -7.36 -1.26
C LEU A 47 0.68 -8.81 -1.10
N VAL A 48 -0.63 -9.04 -1.11
CA VAL A 48 -1.22 -10.36 -0.92
C VAL A 48 -0.85 -11.32 -2.05
N ALA A 49 -0.80 -10.85 -3.30
CA ALA A 49 -0.30 -11.65 -4.42
C ALA A 49 1.16 -12.09 -4.18
N SER A 50 1.99 -11.18 -3.67
CA SER A 50 3.40 -11.44 -3.40
C SER A 50 3.64 -12.36 -2.21
N GLN A 51 2.72 -12.39 -1.23
CA GLN A 51 2.77 -13.24 -0.03
C GLN A 51 2.14 -14.62 -0.26
N THR A 52 1.08 -14.71 -1.06
CA THR A 52 0.29 -15.94 -1.26
C THR A 52 0.99 -16.91 -2.20
N ILE A 53 1.59 -16.40 -3.28
CA ILE A 53 2.28 -17.24 -4.26
C ILE A 53 3.65 -17.63 -3.72
N GLU A 54 4.03 -18.90 -3.86
CA GLU A 54 5.31 -19.41 -3.38
C GLU A 54 6.49 -18.55 -3.84
N SER A 55 7.45 -18.31 -2.93
CA SER A 55 8.57 -17.37 -3.14
C SER A 55 9.52 -17.78 -4.28
N THR A 56 9.57 -19.06 -4.63
CA THR A 56 10.39 -19.70 -5.69
C THR A 56 9.67 -19.76 -7.03
N THR A 57 8.37 -19.44 -7.07
CA THR A 57 7.58 -19.43 -8.30
C THR A 57 7.62 -18.04 -8.94
N GLY A 58 7.88 -17.99 -10.25
CA GLY A 58 7.83 -16.75 -11.02
C GLY A 58 6.44 -16.13 -10.98
N LEU A 59 6.35 -14.83 -10.70
CA LEU A 59 5.07 -14.13 -10.51
C LEU A 59 4.92 -13.00 -11.53
N THR A 60 3.82 -12.98 -12.29
CA THR A 60 3.46 -11.83 -13.13
C THR A 60 2.22 -11.18 -12.57
N GLN A 61 2.33 -9.92 -12.12
CA GLN A 61 1.21 -9.15 -11.61
C GLN A 61 0.72 -8.17 -12.67
N GLU A 62 -0.57 -8.27 -12.99
CA GLU A 62 -1.26 -7.38 -13.91
C GLU A 62 -1.99 -6.30 -13.09
N THR A 63 -1.80 -5.03 -13.44
CA THR A 63 -2.52 -3.93 -12.79
C THR A 63 -2.75 -2.77 -13.76
N ASP A 64 -3.90 -2.14 -13.62
CA ASP A 64 -4.25 -0.90 -14.31
C ASP A 64 -3.66 0.36 -13.64
N SER A 65 -3.14 0.24 -12.40
CA SER A 65 -2.59 1.37 -11.67
C SER A 65 -1.14 1.65 -12.05
N LYS A 66 -0.97 2.68 -12.89
CA LYS A 66 0.34 3.28 -13.15
C LYS A 66 1.04 3.73 -11.87
N LEU A 67 0.30 4.18 -10.87
CA LEU A 67 0.87 4.64 -9.60
C LEU A 67 1.51 3.48 -8.84
N VAL A 68 0.82 2.34 -8.72
CA VAL A 68 1.37 1.14 -8.07
C VAL A 68 2.60 0.67 -8.82
N LEU A 69 2.50 0.53 -10.14
CA LEU A 69 3.63 0.15 -11.00
C LEU A 69 4.84 1.04 -10.79
N GLN A 70 4.67 2.35 -10.92
CA GLN A 70 5.77 3.30 -10.75
C GLN A 70 6.36 3.22 -9.33
N THR A 71 5.53 3.03 -8.31
CA THR A 71 5.97 2.96 -6.92
C THR A 71 6.91 1.77 -6.67
N VAL A 72 6.61 0.61 -7.25
CA VAL A 72 7.42 -0.62 -7.08
C VAL A 72 8.50 -0.80 -8.15
N THR A 73 8.52 0.05 -9.20
CA THR A 73 9.51 -0.01 -10.28
C THR A 73 10.31 1.30 -10.39
N THR A 74 9.88 2.23 -11.24
CA THR A 74 10.67 3.39 -11.68
C THR A 74 10.91 4.43 -10.60
N ARG A 75 10.00 4.58 -9.63
CA ARG A 75 10.11 5.53 -8.51
C ARG A 75 10.65 4.89 -7.25
N LEU A 76 10.87 3.57 -7.24
CA LEU A 76 11.27 2.82 -6.06
C LEU A 76 12.53 3.43 -5.41
N ARG A 77 13.65 3.43 -6.14
CA ARG A 77 14.93 3.92 -5.62
C ARG A 77 14.83 5.34 -5.05
N LYS A 78 14.20 6.25 -5.80
CA LYS A 78 13.99 7.63 -5.36
C LYS A 78 13.16 7.70 -4.06
N ASN A 79 12.09 6.92 -3.96
CA ASN A 79 11.24 6.88 -2.77
C ASN A 79 12.01 6.36 -1.55
N GLU A 80 12.85 5.34 -1.72
CA GLU A 80 13.68 4.81 -0.63
C GLU A 80 14.76 5.81 -0.21
N ASP A 81 15.41 6.47 -1.17
CA ASP A 81 16.45 7.46 -0.91
C ASP A 81 15.90 8.61 -0.06
N ILE A 82 14.65 9.03 -0.29
CA ILE A 82 13.97 10.06 0.51
C ILE A 82 13.25 9.51 1.75
N GLY A 83 13.44 8.22 2.09
CA GLY A 83 12.81 7.58 3.24
C GLY A 83 11.28 7.53 3.18
N CYS A 84 10.71 7.70 1.98
CA CYS A 84 9.29 7.90 1.72
C CYS A 84 8.67 9.11 2.46
N ILE A 85 9.47 10.11 2.86
CA ILE A 85 8.99 11.29 3.57
C ILE A 85 7.96 12.05 2.71
N GLY A 86 6.81 12.39 3.31
CA GLY A 86 5.74 13.14 2.64
C GLY A 86 4.98 12.36 1.56
N LYS A 87 5.14 11.04 1.50
CA LYS A 87 4.34 10.17 0.61
C LYS A 87 3.13 9.62 1.37
N SER A 88 2.09 9.27 0.62
CA SER A 88 0.93 8.52 1.14
C SER A 88 1.17 7.02 1.05
N ASN A 89 0.46 6.22 1.85
CA ASN A 89 0.52 4.76 1.84
C ASN A 89 1.94 4.20 2.03
N VAL A 90 2.77 4.87 2.84
CA VAL A 90 4.18 4.51 3.05
C VAL A 90 4.33 3.13 3.67
N GLY A 91 3.50 2.79 4.67
CA GLY A 91 3.52 1.47 5.31
C GLY A 91 3.33 0.34 4.29
N PHE A 92 2.25 0.40 3.51
CA PHE A 92 1.99 -0.56 2.43
C PHE A 92 3.10 -0.60 1.39
N THR A 93 3.59 0.56 0.97
CA THR A 93 4.67 0.63 -0.01
C THR A 93 5.91 -0.09 0.52
N LYS A 94 6.31 0.15 1.77
CA LYS A 94 7.45 -0.53 2.41
C LYS A 94 7.21 -2.03 2.51
N ALA A 95 6.02 -2.46 2.93
CA ALA A 95 5.66 -3.87 3.05
C ALA A 95 5.69 -4.60 1.70
N VAL A 96 5.12 -3.99 0.66
CA VAL A 96 5.15 -4.50 -0.71
C VAL A 96 6.59 -4.65 -1.19
N VAL A 97 7.40 -3.60 -1.07
CA VAL A 97 8.80 -3.63 -1.54
C VAL A 97 9.62 -4.68 -0.80
N ALA A 98 9.46 -4.77 0.52
CA ALA A 98 10.16 -5.77 1.31
C ALA A 98 9.71 -7.20 0.92
N THR A 99 8.41 -7.43 0.74
CA THR A 99 7.89 -8.72 0.30
C THR A 99 8.42 -9.10 -1.08
N LEU A 100 8.41 -8.16 -2.03
CA LEU A 100 8.95 -8.38 -3.38
C LEU A 100 10.44 -8.74 -3.34
N ARG A 101 11.23 -8.08 -2.49
CA ARG A 101 12.66 -8.38 -2.30
C ARG A 101 12.94 -9.74 -1.66
N ARG A 102 12.03 -10.24 -0.82
CA ARG A 102 12.16 -11.57 -0.20
C ARG A 102 11.91 -12.72 -1.17
N ARG A 103 11.24 -12.46 -2.29
CA ARG A 103 10.97 -13.51 -3.28
C ARG A 103 12.28 -13.94 -3.92
N LYS A 104 12.43 -15.25 -4.09
CA LYS A 104 13.61 -15.89 -4.71
C LYS A 104 13.49 -15.89 -6.24
N ALA A 105 12.26 -15.97 -6.75
CA ALA A 105 11.96 -15.92 -8.17
C ALA A 105 11.57 -14.52 -8.65
N LEU A 106 11.75 -14.31 -9.96
CA LEU A 106 11.46 -13.05 -10.63
C LEU A 106 9.99 -12.66 -10.51
N VAL A 107 9.75 -11.40 -10.14
CA VAL A 107 8.44 -10.77 -10.23
C VAL A 107 8.42 -9.83 -11.42
N LYS A 108 7.47 -10.04 -12.32
CA LYS A 108 7.19 -9.16 -13.47
C LYS A 108 5.92 -8.38 -13.19
N PHE A 109 5.89 -7.15 -13.68
CA PHE A 109 4.69 -6.32 -13.64
C PHE A 109 4.26 -6.00 -15.06
N LYS A 110 2.97 -6.12 -15.34
CA LYS A 110 2.37 -5.79 -16.63
C LYS A 110 1.29 -4.74 -16.41
N TRP A 111 1.42 -3.61 -17.09
CA TRP A 111 0.34 -2.63 -17.15
C TRP A 111 -0.74 -3.14 -18.10
N VAL A 112 -1.98 -3.11 -17.63
CA VAL A 112 -3.16 -3.38 -18.45
C VAL A 112 -4.06 -2.16 -18.46
N LYS A 113 -4.80 -1.93 -19.54
CA LYS A 113 -5.77 -0.84 -19.59
C LYS A 113 -6.97 -1.23 -18.72
N GLY A 114 -7.35 -0.36 -17.78
CA GLY A 114 -8.58 -0.54 -17.01
C GLY A 114 -9.82 -0.38 -17.88
N HIS A 115 -10.90 -1.06 -17.53
CA HIS A 115 -12.21 -0.98 -18.20
C HIS A 115 -12.17 -1.24 -19.72
N SER A 116 -11.28 -2.14 -20.17
CA SER A 116 -11.12 -2.45 -21.59
C SER A 116 -11.55 -3.88 -21.96
N GLY A 117 -12.42 -4.53 -21.18
CA GLY A 117 -12.82 -5.92 -21.46
C GLY A 117 -11.78 -6.97 -21.06
N HIS A 118 -10.74 -6.62 -20.29
CA HIS A 118 -9.68 -7.57 -19.95
C HIS A 118 -10.18 -8.53 -18.84
N PRO A 119 -10.42 -9.83 -19.12
CA PRO A 119 -11.16 -10.70 -18.20
C PRO A 119 -10.53 -10.77 -16.81
N ARG A 120 -9.19 -10.78 -16.74
CA ARG A 120 -8.46 -10.81 -15.47
C ARG A 120 -8.60 -9.54 -14.63
N ASN A 121 -8.62 -8.39 -15.29
CA ASN A 121 -8.76 -7.11 -14.59
C ASN A 121 -10.20 -6.96 -14.08
N GLU A 122 -11.19 -7.37 -14.87
CA GLU A 122 -12.60 -7.34 -14.48
C GLU A 122 -12.91 -8.32 -13.34
N GLY A 123 -12.32 -9.51 -13.38
CA GLY A 123 -12.38 -10.47 -12.27
C GLY A 123 -11.80 -9.89 -10.97
N ALA A 124 -10.63 -9.24 -11.07
CA ALA A 124 -10.01 -8.54 -9.93
C ALA A 124 -10.88 -7.37 -9.42
N ASP A 125 -11.42 -6.53 -10.30
CA ASP A 125 -12.29 -5.41 -9.92
C ASP A 125 -13.57 -5.91 -9.21
N ARG A 126 -14.17 -7.00 -9.71
CA ARG A 126 -15.32 -7.66 -9.07
C ARG A 126 -14.96 -8.18 -7.67
N LEU A 127 -13.83 -8.88 -7.55
CA LEU A 127 -13.38 -9.47 -6.29
C LEU A 127 -13.00 -8.40 -5.24
N ALA A 128 -12.39 -7.29 -5.66
CA ALA A 128 -12.13 -6.14 -4.81
C ALA A 128 -13.42 -5.46 -4.34
N GLY A 129 -14.43 -5.37 -5.22
CA GLY A 129 -15.77 -4.90 -4.87
C GLY A 129 -16.44 -5.75 -3.80
N LEU A 130 -16.37 -7.08 -3.93
CA LEU A 130 -16.85 -8.00 -2.89
C LEU A 130 -16.10 -7.81 -1.56
N GLY A 131 -14.78 -7.59 -1.62
CA GLY A 131 -13.97 -7.28 -0.44
C GLY A 131 -14.44 -6.01 0.26
N ALA A 132 -14.77 -4.95 -0.48
CA ALA A 132 -15.29 -3.71 0.07
C ALA A 132 -16.65 -3.88 0.78
N LEU A 133 -17.45 -4.86 0.38
CA LEU A 133 -18.78 -5.13 0.93
C LEU A 133 -18.78 -6.01 2.18
N LYS A 134 -17.65 -6.64 2.55
CA LYS A 134 -17.59 -7.44 3.78
C LYS A 134 -17.86 -6.57 5.01
N SER A 135 -18.52 -7.18 6.01
CA SER A 135 -18.86 -6.54 7.29
C SER A 135 -17.65 -6.37 8.20
N ALA A 136 -16.74 -7.35 8.21
CA ALA A 136 -15.52 -7.33 9.01
C ALA A 136 -14.27 -7.14 8.14
N PRO A 137 -13.25 -6.40 8.62
CA PRO A 137 -11.97 -6.28 7.93
C PRO A 137 -11.19 -7.59 7.95
N ASP A 138 -10.50 -7.88 6.86
CA ASP A 138 -9.59 -9.02 6.78
C ASP A 138 -8.24 -8.66 7.41
N GLN A 139 -7.61 -9.64 8.06
CA GLN A 139 -6.25 -9.49 8.58
C GLN A 139 -5.26 -9.59 7.42
N VAL A 140 -4.54 -8.51 7.15
CA VAL A 140 -3.45 -8.46 6.17
C VAL A 140 -2.17 -8.11 6.92
N ASP A 141 -1.16 -8.96 6.83
CA ASP A 141 0.15 -8.64 7.36
C ASP A 141 0.82 -7.58 6.48
N VAL A 142 0.81 -6.35 7.02
CA VAL A 142 1.40 -5.16 6.39
C VAL A 142 2.75 -4.80 7.01
N GLN A 143 3.34 -5.67 7.82
CA GLN A 143 4.64 -5.40 8.42
C GLN A 143 5.76 -5.74 7.44
N ALA A 144 6.63 -4.75 7.21
CA ALA A 144 7.88 -5.00 6.51
C ALA A 144 8.84 -5.71 7.48
N PRO A 145 9.44 -6.83 7.07
CA PRO A 145 10.45 -7.50 7.88
C PRO A 145 11.63 -6.60 8.23
N ASP A 146 12.18 -6.78 9.43
CA ASP A 146 13.14 -5.84 10.02
C ASP A 146 14.43 -5.66 9.21
N ASP A 147 14.92 -6.73 8.56
CA ASP A 147 16.11 -6.73 7.71
C ASP A 147 15.94 -5.93 6.41
N LEU A 148 14.69 -5.74 5.96
CA LEU A 148 14.35 -5.00 4.75
C LEU A 148 13.65 -3.68 5.05
N ARG A 149 13.60 -3.29 6.33
CA ARG A 149 12.90 -2.10 6.78
C ARG A 149 13.75 -0.86 6.54
N ILE A 150 13.25 0.03 5.69
CA ILE A 150 13.86 1.34 5.46
C ILE A 150 13.71 2.19 6.74
N SER A 151 14.84 2.45 7.40
CA SER A 151 14.94 3.17 8.67
C SER A 151 14.82 4.70 8.54
N GLY A 152 15.11 5.26 7.35
CA GLY A 152 15.06 6.69 7.12
C GLY A 152 15.41 7.09 5.70
N ALA A 153 15.62 8.39 5.49
CA ALA A 153 16.12 8.94 4.23
C ALA A 153 17.65 8.99 4.24
N LYS A 154 18.28 8.80 3.07
CA LYS A 154 19.72 8.98 2.90
C LYS A 154 20.08 10.45 3.11
N LEU A 155 21.17 10.70 3.82
CA LEU A 155 21.66 12.06 4.09
C LEU A 155 21.87 12.86 2.79
N GLN A 156 22.49 12.24 1.78
CA GLN A 156 22.72 12.87 0.47
C GLN A 156 21.44 13.26 -0.29
N ALA A 157 20.30 12.64 0.02
CA ALA A 157 19.01 12.93 -0.61
C ALA A 157 18.12 13.84 0.25
N MET A 158 18.57 14.17 1.46
CA MET A 158 17.78 14.93 2.43
C MET A 158 17.89 16.43 2.18
N THR A 159 16.73 17.10 2.16
CA THR A 159 16.66 18.56 2.17
C THR A 159 16.16 19.07 3.52
N GLN A 160 16.42 20.32 3.85
CA GLN A 160 15.91 20.94 5.09
C GLN A 160 14.38 20.85 5.19
N ARG A 161 13.66 21.06 4.08
CA ARG A 161 12.20 20.89 4.02
C ARG A 161 11.76 19.47 4.36
N MET A 162 12.49 18.46 3.88
CA MET A 162 12.19 17.04 4.19
C MET A 162 12.44 16.74 5.65
N ALA A 163 13.58 17.18 6.20
CA ALA A 163 13.89 17.02 7.62
C ALA A 163 12.81 17.66 8.49
N TYR A 164 12.43 18.91 8.18
CA TYR A 164 11.34 19.61 8.85
C TYR A 164 10.01 18.84 8.78
N THR A 165 9.61 18.41 7.58
CA THR A 165 8.39 17.61 7.37
C THR A 165 8.40 16.33 8.23
N ALA A 166 9.53 15.61 8.26
CA ALA A 166 9.66 14.39 9.05
C ALA A 166 9.58 14.65 10.57
N ILE A 167 10.23 15.72 11.05
CA ILE A 167 10.17 16.14 12.46
C ILE A 167 8.74 16.50 12.85
N MET A 168 8.05 17.29 12.02
CA MET A 168 6.66 17.69 12.28
C MET A 168 5.72 16.49 12.30
N ALA A 169 5.87 15.54 11.36
CA ALA A 169 5.09 14.30 11.36
C ALA A 169 5.35 13.48 12.64
N ARG A 170 6.59 13.39 13.10
CA ARG A 170 6.95 12.68 14.34
C ARG A 170 6.36 13.35 15.59
N LYS A 171 6.36 14.68 15.64
CA LYS A 171 5.74 15.45 16.74
C LYS A 171 4.23 15.25 16.77
N ALA A 172 3.57 15.27 15.61
CA ALA A 172 2.14 15.01 15.51
C ALA A 172 1.78 13.58 15.98
N ALA A 173 2.63 12.60 15.69
CA ALA A 173 2.45 11.22 16.15
C ALA A 173 2.74 11.02 17.65
N ASN A 174 3.53 11.87 18.28
CA ASN A 174 3.85 11.81 19.71
C ASN A 174 3.72 13.18 20.40
N PRO A 175 2.48 13.62 20.71
CA PRO A 175 2.23 14.95 21.26
C PRO A 175 2.73 15.16 22.70
N ARG A 176 3.21 14.13 23.40
CA ARG A 176 3.57 14.18 24.83
C ARG A 176 4.94 14.80 25.17
N SER A 177 5.68 15.33 24.20
CA SER A 177 7.01 15.92 24.44
C SER A 177 7.02 17.44 24.71
N GLY A 178 5.84 18.06 24.86
CA GLY A 178 5.67 19.49 25.07
C GLY A 178 5.47 19.92 26.52
N HIS A 179 6.15 19.33 27.51
CA HIS A 179 6.22 19.94 28.84
C HIS A 179 7.37 20.94 28.86
N ARG A 180 7.09 22.21 28.50
CA ARG A 180 8.00 23.32 28.80
C ARG A 180 7.99 23.51 30.31
N GLN A 181 9.07 23.11 30.98
CA GLN A 181 9.34 23.65 32.31
C GLN A 181 9.60 25.16 32.14
N SER A 182 8.68 25.96 32.65
CA SER A 182 8.86 27.39 32.81
C SER A 182 9.88 27.62 33.93
N TRP A 183 11.08 28.05 33.58
CA TRP A 183 11.99 28.63 34.56
C TRP A 183 11.48 30.04 34.88
N ARG A 184 11.02 30.22 36.12
CA ARG A 184 10.93 31.52 36.77
C ARG A 184 12.30 31.89 37.30
#